data_AF-A0A7V3YHU8-F1
#
_entry.id   AF-A0A7V3YHU8-F1
#
_cell.length_a   1.000
_cell.length_b   1.000
_cell.length_c   1.000
_cell.angle_alpha   90.00
_cell.angle_beta   90.00
_cell.angle_gamma   90.00
#
_symmetry.space_group_name_H-M   'P 1'
#
loop_
_entity.id
_entity.type
_entity.pdbx_description
1 polymer ?
#
loop_
_entity_poly.entity_id
_entity_poly.type
_entity_poly.pdbx_seq_one_letter_code
_entity_poly.pdbx_strand_id
1 'polypeptide(L)' 'MTPAEIRERGLEALREALGPVGMARFLQQFARGSGDYTRDREEWLGGLTVQEVVKDIKSHRKRVR' A
#
# COMPACT_ATOMS: atom_id res chain seq x y z
N MET A 1 0.21 2.77 -29.17
CA MET A 1 0.13 2.47 -27.74
C MET A 1 -1.04 3.24 -27.15
N THR A 2 -1.92 2.56 -26.43
CA THR A 2 -3.02 3.17 -25.67
C THR A 2 -2.49 3.81 -24.38
N PRO A 3 -3.24 4.74 -23.75
CA PRO A 3 -2.85 5.27 -22.44
C PRO A 3 -2.63 4.19 -21.37
N ALA A 4 -3.40 3.10 -21.43
CA ALA A 4 -3.23 1.95 -20.53
C ALA A 4 -1.88 1.24 -20.76
N GLU A 5 -1.52 0.98 -22.03
CA GLU A 5 -0.24 0.37 -22.38
C GLU A 5 0.96 1.26 -22.02
N ILE A 6 0.83 2.59 -22.14
CA ILE A 6 1.88 3.53 -21.71
C ILE A 6 2.05 3.45 -20.19
N ARG A 7 0.95 3.42 -19.44
CA ARG A 7 0.97 3.34 -17.98
C ARG A 7 1.60 2.02 -17.51
N GLU A 8 1.22 0.90 -18.11
CA GLU A 8 1.77 -0.41 -17.79
C GLU A 8 3.28 -0.46 -18.03
N ARG A 9 3.75 -0.06 -19.21
CA ARG A 9 5.19 -0.01 -19.51
C ARG A 9 5.96 0.95 -18.61
N GLY A 10 5.35 2.07 -18.23
CA GLY A 10 5.96 3.02 -17.29
C GLY A 10 6.12 2.43 -15.88
N LEU A 11 5.13 1.70 -15.39
CA LEU A 11 5.21 1.02 -14.10
C LEU A 11 6.26 -0.09 -14.10
N GLU A 12 6.32 -0.89 -15.17
CA GLU A 12 7.36 -1.92 -15.34
C GLU A 12 8.76 -1.29 -15.27
N ALA A 13 9.01 -0.21 -16.03
CA ALA A 13 10.28 0.48 -16.06
C ALA A 13 10.67 1.07 -14.68
N LEU A 14 9.71 1.67 -13.96
CA LEU A 14 9.95 2.19 -12.62
C LEU A 14 10.27 1.07 -11.62
N ARG A 15 9.58 -0.08 -11.71
CA ARG A 15 9.85 -1.25 -10.87
C ARG A 15 11.26 -1.78 -11.09
N GLU A 16 11.68 -1.94 -12.34
CA GLU A 16 13.02 -2.42 -12.68
C GLU A 16 14.12 -1.47 -12.19
N ALA A 17 13.92 -0.16 -12.34
CA ALA A 17 14.94 0.83 -11.97
C ALA A 17 15.05 1.06 -10.46
N LEU A 18 13.93 1.01 -9.72
CA LEU A 18 13.87 1.46 -8.32
C LEU A 18 13.53 0.35 -7.31
N GLY A 19 13.19 -0.84 -7.80
CA GLY A 19 12.55 -1.88 -7.01
C GLY A 19 11.14 -1.49 -6.55
N PRO A 20 10.40 -2.43 -5.93
CA PRO A 20 9.00 -2.21 -5.54
C PRO A 20 8.83 -1.07 -4.53
N VAL A 21 9.77 -0.93 -3.59
CA VAL A 21 9.71 0.12 -2.56
C VAL A 21 10.02 1.50 -3.14
N GLY A 22 11.04 1.60 -4.00
CA GLY A 22 11.41 2.86 -4.62
C GLY A 22 10.34 3.36 -5.60
N MET A 23 9.76 2.45 -6.40
CA MET A 23 8.61 2.75 -7.26
C MET A 23 7.43 3.30 -6.46
N ALA A 24 7.04 2.66 -5.35
CA ALA A 24 5.91 3.13 -4.54
C ALA A 24 6.13 4.56 -4.00
N ARG A 25 7.34 4.86 -3.51
CA ARG A 25 7.68 6.22 -3.05
C ARG A 25 7.68 7.24 -4.18
N PHE A 26 8.23 6.88 -5.34
CA PHE A 26 8.19 7.72 -6.53
C PHE A 26 6.74 8.07 -6.90
N LEU A 27 5.85 7.08 -6.99
CA LEU A 27 4.45 7.31 -7.29
C LEU A 27 3.77 8.22 -6.25
N GLN A 28 4.07 8.06 -4.96
CA GLN A 28 3.55 8.92 -3.89
C GLN A 28 3.98 10.40 -4.02
N GLN A 29 5.14 10.69 -4.60
CA GLN A 29 5.61 12.07 -4.79
C GLN A 29 4.82 12.82 -5.87
N PHE A 30 4.36 12.12 -6.90
CA PHE A 30 3.71 12.72 -8.07
C PHE A 30 2.20 12.48 -8.12
N ALA A 31 1.71 11.45 -7.45
CA ALA A 31 0.29 11.24 -7.28
C ALA A 31 -0.20 12.11 -6.13
N ARG A 32 -1.07 13.08 -6.44
CA ARG A 32 -1.98 13.60 -5.43
C ARG A 32 -2.91 12.45 -5.08
N GLY A 33 -2.66 11.80 -3.94
CA GLY A 33 -3.61 10.84 -3.39
C GLY A 33 -5.00 11.49 -3.35
N SER A 34 -6.02 10.71 -3.65
CA SER A 34 -7.42 11.13 -3.56
C SER A 34 -8.10 10.34 -2.43
N GLY A 35 -9.05 10.97 -1.75
CA GLY A 35 -9.79 10.36 -0.65
C GLY A 35 -9.50 11.02 0.69
N ASP A 36 -10.26 10.61 1.69
CA ASP A 36 -10.12 11.09 3.07
C ASP A 36 -9.62 9.92 3.92
N TYR A 37 -8.30 9.74 3.93
CA TYR A 37 -7.69 8.66 4.69
C TYR A 37 -8.04 8.73 6.18
N THR A 38 -8.27 9.92 6.74
CA THR A 38 -8.67 10.04 8.14
C THR A 38 -10.04 9.42 8.39
N ARG A 39 -11.01 9.74 7.52
CA ARG A 39 -12.35 9.14 7.59
C ARG A 39 -12.32 7.64 7.32
N ASP A 40 -11.63 7.22 6.26
CA ASP A 40 -11.59 5.81 5.85
C ASP A 40 -10.84 4.95 6.88
N ARG A 41 -9.80 5.52 7.53
CA ARG A 41 -9.08 4.88 8.63
C ARG A 41 -9.98 4.62 9.84
N GLU A 42 -10.87 5.55 10.16
CA GLU A 42 -11.77 5.40 11.30
C GLU A 42 -12.72 4.21 11.12
N GLU A 43 -13.21 3.98 9.90
CA GLU A 43 -14.13 2.89 9.59
C GLU A 43 -13.54 1.51 9.93
N TRP A 44 -12.25 1.29 9.65
CA TRP A 44 -11.64 -0.04 9.79
C TRP A 44 -10.74 -0.16 11.03
N LEU A 45 -10.20 0.95 11.54
CA LEU A 45 -9.23 0.94 12.65
C LEU A 45 -9.73 1.67 13.90
N GLY A 46 -10.81 2.44 13.86
CA GLY A 46 -11.27 3.27 14.98
C GLY A 46 -11.59 2.49 16.26
N GLY A 47 -12.05 1.25 16.13
CA GLY A 47 -12.35 0.37 17.25
C GLY A 47 -11.19 -0.51 17.73
N LEU A 48 -10.05 -0.52 17.03
CA LEU A 48 -8.96 -1.46 17.31
C LEU A 48 -7.96 -0.88 18.32
N THR A 49 -7.72 -1.64 19.38
CA THR A 49 -6.63 -1.38 20.32
C THR A 49 -5.31 -1.93 19.79
N VAL A 50 -4.20 -1.33 20.20
CA VAL A 50 -2.85 -1.83 19.87
C VAL A 50 -2.66 -3.28 20.33
N GLN A 51 -3.24 -3.63 21.48
CA GLN A 51 -3.18 -4.96 22.07
C GLN A 51 -3.86 -6.00 21.17
N GLU A 52 -5.00 -5.68 20.58
CA GLU A 52 -5.72 -6.54 19.62
C GLU A 52 -4.90 -6.75 18.35
N VAL A 53 -4.34 -5.68 17.78
CA VAL A 53 -3.48 -5.77 16.59
C VAL A 53 -2.26 -6.66 16.85
N VAL A 54 -1.58 -6.48 18.00
CA VAL A 54 -0.43 -7.30 18.36
C VAL A 54 -0.81 -8.78 18.55
N LYS A 55 -1.98 -9.05 19.13
CA LYS A 55 -2.51 -10.41 19.28
C LYS A 55 -2.73 -11.07 17.93
N ASP A 56 -3.33 -10.37 16.98
CA ASP A 56 -3.62 -10.89 15.63
C ASP A 56 -2.35 -11.20 14.84
N ILE A 57 -1.34 -10.34 14.93
CA ILE A 57 -0.02 -10.57 14.32
C ILE A 57 0.61 -11.85 14.87
N LYS A 58 0.58 -12.04 16.19
CA LYS A 58 1.14 -13.25 16.84
C LYS A 58 0.39 -14.51 16.42
N SER A 59 -0.94 -14.46 16.34
CA SER A 59 -1.79 -15.57 15.89
C SER A 59 -1.50 -15.95 14.45
N HIS A 60 -1.38 -14.96 13.54
CA HIS A 60 -1.04 -15.20 12.14
C HIS A 60 0.32 -15.89 11.97
N ARG A 61 1.35 -15.42 12.69
CA ARG A 61 2.69 -16.04 12.64
C ARG A 61 2.71 -17.49 13.12
N LYS A 62 1.84 -17.86 14.07
CA LYS A 62 1.70 -19.24 14.53
C LYS A 62 1.00 -20.13 13.51
N ARG A 63 0.08 -19.59 12.71
CA ARG A 63 -0.68 -20.34 11.69
C ARG A 63 0.11 -20.58 10.41
N VAL A 64 1.06 -19.69 10.09
CA VAL A 64 1.92 -19.79 8.91
C VAL A 64 3.18 -20.65 9.18
N ARG A 65 3.49 -20.91 10.46
CA ARG A 65 4.50 -21.89 10.87
C ARG A 65 3.89 -23.28 10.96
#